data_AF-A0A4R3RSX1-F1
#
_entry.id   AF-A0A4R3RSX1-F1
#
_cell.length_a   1.000
_cell.length_b   1.000
_cell.length_c   1.000
_cell.angle_alpha   90.00
_cell.angle_beta   90.00
_cell.angle_gamma   90.00
#
_symmetry.space_group_name_H-M   'P 1'
#
loop_
_entity.id
_entity.type
_entity.pdbx_description
1 polymer ?
#
loop_
_entity_poly.entity_id
_entity_poly.type
_entity_poly.pdbx_seq_one_letter_code
_entity_poly.pdbx_strand_id
1 'polypeptide(L)'
;MKGNCAGGGHRTIPRLWGVIFLLVAKTAFADTFADTNVVSVIEGGHWQEVGAGEGSYRIIVVNQGFEHVSSRVVVEWKSVPTETGEAKIVHSVELVKGGFYSIGTPELTLSPDGARVELRGTSTYGPAVPVVCRFDLSPGGKVTLIKGCEE
;
A
#
# COMPACT_ATOMS: atom_id res chain seq x y z
N MET A 1 60.56 29.26 69.74
CA MET A 1 59.40 30.18 69.76
C MET A 1 59.46 31.07 68.53
N LYS A 2 58.53 30.87 67.60
CA LYS A 2 57.86 31.87 66.74
C LYS A 2 57.16 31.08 65.64
N GLY A 3 55.84 31.00 65.76
CA GLY A 3 54.97 30.39 64.74
C GLY A 3 54.84 31.29 63.53
N ASN A 4 54.17 30.78 62.51
CA ASN A 4 53.44 31.61 61.57
C ASN A 4 52.27 30.82 60.97
N CYS A 5 51.09 31.40 61.11
CA CYS A 5 49.85 31.03 60.44
C CYS A 5 49.89 31.51 58.98
N ALA A 6 49.36 30.71 58.07
CA ALA A 6 48.65 31.12 56.85
C ALA A 6 48.10 29.82 56.25
N GLY A 7 46.82 29.62 56.00
CA GLY A 7 45.88 30.53 55.35
C GLY A 7 45.31 29.73 54.19
N GLY A 8 44.09 29.22 54.38
CA GLY A 8 43.45 28.24 53.48
C GLY A 8 43.25 28.79 52.07
N GLY A 9 43.85 28.11 51.09
CA GLY A 9 43.65 28.36 49.67
C GLY A 9 42.28 27.88 49.20
N HIS A 10 41.52 28.79 48.59
CA HIS A 10 40.24 28.56 47.95
C HIS A 10 40.33 27.46 46.88
N ARG A 11 39.44 26.46 46.97
CA ARG A 11 39.16 25.51 45.89
C ARG A 11 38.45 26.24 44.76
N THR A 12 39.09 26.31 43.60
CA THR A 12 38.49 26.78 42.35
C THR A 12 37.53 25.72 41.81
N ILE A 13 36.24 26.06 41.71
CA ILE A 13 35.22 25.25 41.04
C ILE A 13 35.23 25.67 39.56
N PRO A 14 35.59 24.80 38.60
CA PRO A 14 35.45 25.14 37.20
C PRO A 14 33.97 25.12 36.84
N ARG A 15 33.49 26.27 36.36
CA ARG A 15 32.14 26.51 35.87
C ARG A 15 31.98 25.76 34.54
N LEU A 16 31.54 24.50 34.57
CA LEU A 16 31.19 23.76 33.35
C LEU A 16 29.87 24.33 32.80
N TRP A 17 29.96 25.13 31.74
CA TRP A 17 28.85 25.48 30.88
C TRP A 17 28.48 24.25 30.06
N GLY A 18 27.56 23.43 30.57
CA GLY A 18 26.95 22.34 29.81
C GLY A 18 25.97 22.90 28.79
N VAL A 19 26.38 23.00 27.53
CA VAL A 19 25.46 23.26 26.41
C VAL A 19 24.67 21.99 26.17
N ILE A 20 23.41 21.94 26.61
CA ILE A 20 22.46 20.89 26.24
C ILE A 20 22.08 21.13 24.77
N PHE A 21 22.63 20.30 23.88
CA PHE A 21 22.15 20.19 22.50
C PHE A 21 20.87 19.35 22.51
N LEU A 22 19.69 20.00 22.48
CA LEU A 22 18.42 19.33 22.22
C LEU A 22 18.38 18.93 20.75
N LEU A 23 18.65 17.65 20.46
CA LEU A 23 18.34 17.01 19.19
C LEU A 23 16.82 16.86 19.07
N VAL A 24 16.16 17.84 18.47
CA VAL A 24 14.77 17.70 18.02
C VAL A 24 14.79 16.83 16.76
N ALA A 25 14.52 15.53 16.91
CA ALA A 25 14.29 14.66 15.77
C ALA A 25 13.01 15.13 15.06
N LYS A 26 13.13 15.66 13.84
CA LYS A 26 11.98 15.92 12.98
C LYS A 26 11.52 14.58 12.40
N THR A 27 10.44 14.02 12.94
CA THR A 27 9.70 12.98 12.25
C THR A 27 8.97 13.63 11.08
N ALA A 28 9.55 13.50 9.88
CA ALA A 28 8.82 13.83 8.66
C ALA A 28 7.86 12.68 8.37
N PHE A 29 6.57 12.91 8.60
CA PHE A 29 5.53 12.06 8.03
C PHE A 29 5.47 12.40 6.54
N ALA A 30 5.96 11.50 5.69
CA ALA A 30 5.71 11.61 4.27
C ALA A 30 4.27 11.17 4.02
N ASP A 31 3.36 12.13 3.87
CA ASP A 31 1.98 11.89 3.46
C ASP A 31 1.98 11.34 2.03
N THR A 32 2.04 10.02 1.90
CA THR A 32 1.94 9.34 0.61
C THR A 32 0.46 9.04 0.37
N PHE A 33 -0.29 10.05 -0.09
CA PHE A 33 -1.69 9.84 -0.47
C PHE A 33 -1.77 8.97 -1.73
N ALA A 34 -2.85 8.18 -1.82
CA ALA A 34 -3.15 7.45 -3.05
C ALA A 34 -3.31 8.44 -4.22
N ASP A 35 -2.86 8.03 -5.41
CA ASP A 35 -3.09 8.79 -6.65
C ASP A 35 -4.58 9.19 -6.74
N THR A 36 -4.87 10.44 -7.10
CA THR A 36 -6.23 10.98 -7.12
C THR A 36 -7.16 10.26 -8.09
N ASN A 37 -6.59 9.51 -9.04
CA ASN A 37 -7.35 8.69 -9.98
C ASN A 37 -7.67 7.30 -9.42
N VAL A 38 -7.08 6.89 -8.30
CA VAL A 38 -7.44 5.65 -7.60
C VAL A 38 -8.77 5.87 -6.91
N VAL A 39 -9.81 5.21 -7.40
CA VAL A 39 -11.18 5.34 -6.88
C VAL A 39 -11.56 4.24 -5.90
N SER A 40 -10.85 3.11 -5.93
CA SER A 40 -11.07 2.02 -4.99
C SER A 40 -9.79 1.21 -4.81
N VAL A 41 -9.51 0.83 -3.56
CA VAL A 41 -8.52 -0.19 -3.22
C VAL A 41 -9.21 -1.15 -2.27
N ILE A 42 -9.28 -2.42 -2.64
CA ILE A 42 -9.66 -3.48 -1.72
C ILE A 42 -8.47 -4.41 -1.50
N GLU A 43 -8.35 -4.93 -0.30
CA GLU A 43 -7.31 -5.87 0.06
C GLU A 43 -7.89 -7.00 0.89
N GLY A 44 -7.46 -8.22 0.62
CA GLY A 44 -7.88 -9.39 1.39
C GLY A 44 -7.36 -10.70 0.83
N GLY A 45 -7.68 -11.77 1.55
CA GLY A 45 -7.24 -13.11 1.21
C GLY A 45 -5.81 -13.40 1.66
N HIS A 46 -5.43 -14.65 1.49
CA HIS A 46 -4.11 -15.15 1.76
C HIS A 46 -3.63 -15.91 0.53
N TRP A 47 -2.40 -15.67 0.12
CA TRP A 47 -1.70 -16.49 -0.86
C TRP A 47 -0.36 -16.91 -0.28
N GLN A 48 0.12 -18.07 -0.72
CA GLN A 48 1.44 -18.58 -0.39
C GLN A 48 2.07 -19.21 -1.64
N GLU A 49 3.35 -18.94 -1.86
CA GLU A 49 4.11 -19.41 -3.01
C GLU A 49 5.55 -19.76 -2.59
N VAL A 50 6.02 -20.94 -2.99
CA VAL A 50 7.39 -21.38 -2.72
C VAL A 50 8.38 -20.41 -3.37
N GLY A 51 9.28 -19.82 -2.57
CA GLY A 51 10.29 -18.87 -3.02
C GLY A 51 9.84 -17.41 -3.01
N ALA A 52 8.54 -17.13 -3.14
CA ALA A 52 7.99 -15.77 -3.10
C ALA A 52 7.35 -15.38 -1.76
N GLY A 53 7.10 -16.34 -0.88
CA GLY A 53 6.59 -16.12 0.47
C GLY A 53 5.07 -16.17 0.53
N GLU A 54 4.48 -15.30 1.34
CA GLU A 54 3.04 -15.21 1.54
C GLU A 54 2.56 -13.76 1.59
N GLY A 55 1.26 -13.55 1.45
CA GLY A 55 0.70 -12.22 1.41
C GLY A 55 -0.80 -12.17 1.18
N SER A 56 -1.29 -11.00 0.77
CA SER A 56 -2.68 -10.70 0.45
C SER A 56 -2.84 -10.25 -1.00
N TYR A 57 -4.06 -10.36 -1.52
CA TYR A 57 -4.42 -9.78 -2.81
C TYR A 57 -4.84 -8.33 -2.61
N ARG A 58 -4.40 -7.44 -3.50
CA ARG A 58 -4.81 -6.03 -3.53
C ARG A 58 -5.38 -5.71 -4.91
N ILE A 59 -6.61 -5.23 -4.97
CA ILE A 59 -7.29 -4.87 -6.21
C ILE A 59 -7.47 -3.36 -6.23
N ILE A 60 -7.02 -2.72 -7.30
CA ILE A 60 -6.97 -1.28 -7.47
C ILE A 60 -7.80 -0.92 -8.69
N VAL A 61 -8.74 -0.01 -8.52
CA VAL A 61 -9.52 0.58 -9.61
C VAL A 61 -9.04 2.02 -9.82
N VAL A 62 -8.61 2.32 -11.04
CA VAL A 62 -8.07 3.62 -11.43
C VAL A 62 -8.91 4.18 -12.57
N ASN A 63 -9.47 5.37 -12.39
CA ASN A 63 -10.18 6.06 -13.45
C ASN A 63 -9.23 6.73 -14.44
N GLN A 64 -9.62 6.77 -15.70
CA GLN A 64 -8.87 7.33 -16.82
C GLN A 64 -9.81 8.01 -17.80
N GLY A 65 -9.31 9.03 -18.50
CA GLY A 65 -10.10 9.84 -19.44
C GLY A 65 -10.82 11.00 -18.76
N PHE A 66 -11.33 11.92 -19.59
CA PHE A 66 -12.03 13.13 -19.14
C PHE A 66 -13.49 13.13 -19.60
N GLU A 67 -13.71 13.07 -20.91
CA GLU A 67 -15.06 13.07 -21.50
C GLU A 67 -15.74 11.70 -21.43
N HIS A 68 -14.94 10.65 -21.61
CA HIS A 68 -15.34 9.25 -21.52
C HIS A 68 -14.54 8.58 -20.40
N VAL A 69 -14.96 8.81 -19.15
CA VAL A 69 -14.30 8.23 -17.98
C VAL A 69 -14.49 6.72 -17.99
N SER A 70 -13.38 5.99 -17.99
CA SER A 70 -13.32 4.54 -17.93
C SER A 70 -12.36 4.12 -16.82
N SER A 71 -12.36 2.84 -16.46
CA SER A 71 -11.57 2.32 -15.36
C SER A 71 -10.57 1.27 -15.86
N ARG A 72 -9.34 1.38 -15.38
CA ARG A 72 -8.33 0.32 -15.39
C ARG A 72 -8.40 -0.42 -14.06
N VAL A 73 -8.41 -1.75 -14.09
CA VAL A 73 -8.42 -2.58 -12.88
C VAL A 73 -7.16 -3.43 -12.84
N VAL A 74 -6.39 -3.29 -11.76
CA VAL A 74 -5.14 -4.01 -11.52
C VAL A 74 -5.29 -4.84 -10.26
N VAL A 75 -4.79 -6.07 -10.29
CA VAL A 75 -4.62 -6.92 -9.12
C VAL A 75 -3.14 -7.11 -8.82
N GLU A 76 -2.80 -7.04 -7.56
CA GLU A 76 -1.45 -7.19 -7.03
C GLU A 76 -1.39 -8.29 -5.96
N TRP A 77 -0.30 -9.04 -5.95
CA TRP A 77 0.04 -9.98 -4.87
C TRP A 77 1.02 -9.26 -3.95
N LYS A 78 0.51 -8.72 -2.85
CA LYS A 78 1.30 -7.96 -1.87
C LYS A 78 1.82 -8.88 -0.79
N SER A 79 3.13 -8.96 -0.62
CA SER A 79 3.75 -9.80 0.42
C SER A 79 3.45 -9.28 1.82
N VAL A 80 3.53 -10.16 2.82
CA VAL A 80 3.64 -9.70 4.21
C VAL A 80 4.95 -8.93 4.41
N PRO A 81 4.97 -7.89 5.25
CA PRO A 81 6.21 -7.27 5.68
C PRO A 81 7.03 -8.24 6.55
N THR A 82 8.34 -8.04 6.59
CA THR A 82 9.27 -8.80 7.43
C THR A 82 9.86 -7.90 8.51
N GLU A 83 10.57 -8.46 9.49
CA GLU A 83 11.22 -7.67 10.55
C GLU A 83 12.17 -6.59 10.01
N THR A 84 12.78 -6.83 8.85
CA THR A 84 13.80 -5.97 8.25
C THR A 84 13.36 -5.28 6.96
N GLY A 85 12.11 -5.46 6.52
CA GLY A 85 11.67 -4.97 5.22
C GLY A 85 10.17 -4.79 5.08
N GLU A 86 9.80 -3.79 4.29
CA GLU A 86 8.40 -3.46 3.97
C GLU A 86 7.75 -4.52 3.06
N ALA A 87 6.42 -4.53 3.04
CA ALA A 87 5.62 -5.30 2.10
C ALA A 87 5.96 -4.91 0.65
N LYS A 88 5.98 -5.89 -0.26
CA LYS A 88 6.33 -5.69 -1.67
C LYS A 88 5.24 -6.23 -2.58
N ILE A 89 5.13 -5.66 -3.77
CA ILE A 89 4.32 -6.25 -4.84
C ILE A 89 5.16 -7.32 -5.53
N VAL A 90 4.75 -8.58 -5.39
CA VAL A 90 5.42 -9.75 -5.98
C VAL A 90 4.96 -9.97 -7.41
N HIS A 91 3.65 -9.83 -7.65
CA HIS A 91 3.03 -9.95 -8.97
C HIS A 91 2.03 -8.81 -9.17
N SER A 92 1.85 -8.37 -10.41
CA SER A 92 0.87 -7.35 -10.79
C SER A 92 0.29 -7.70 -12.16
N VAL A 93 -1.04 -7.79 -12.24
CA VAL A 93 -1.77 -8.18 -13.45
C VAL A 93 -2.93 -7.22 -13.68
N GLU A 94 -3.09 -6.78 -14.93
CA GLU A 94 -4.23 -5.99 -15.35
C GLU A 94 -5.42 -6.90 -15.69
N LEU A 95 -6.51 -6.77 -14.94
CA LEU A 95 -7.75 -7.53 -15.17
C LEU A 95 -8.61 -6.88 -16.26
N VAL A 96 -8.67 -5.55 -16.25
CA VAL A 96 -9.48 -4.75 -17.17
C VAL A 96 -8.65 -3.57 -17.66
N LYS A 97 -8.52 -3.47 -18.99
CA LYS A 97 -7.93 -2.31 -19.66
C LYS A 97 -8.88 -1.12 -19.61
N GLY A 98 -8.31 0.07 -19.46
CA GLY A 98 -9.07 1.32 -19.63
C GLY A 98 -9.68 1.43 -21.04
N GLY A 99 -10.69 2.28 -21.17
CA GLY A 99 -11.38 2.63 -22.42
C GLY A 99 -12.84 2.19 -22.46
N PHE A 100 -13.14 0.93 -22.13
CA PHE A 100 -14.44 0.33 -22.48
C PHE A 100 -15.47 0.29 -21.36
N TYR A 101 -15.02 0.28 -20.10
CA TYR A 101 -15.89 0.11 -18.94
C TYR A 101 -15.61 1.14 -17.87
N SER A 102 -16.67 1.59 -17.18
CA SER A 102 -16.57 2.27 -15.90
C SER A 102 -16.88 1.26 -14.80
N ILE A 103 -15.90 0.95 -13.95
CA ILE A 103 -15.97 -0.10 -12.94
C ILE A 103 -16.06 0.53 -11.54
N GLY A 104 -16.98 0.01 -10.71
CA GLY A 104 -17.16 0.44 -9.33
C GLY A 104 -16.18 -0.22 -8.36
N THR A 105 -16.53 -0.21 -7.06
CA THR A 105 -15.76 -0.94 -6.04
C THR A 105 -15.87 -2.45 -6.30
N PRO A 106 -14.76 -3.19 -6.40
CA PRO A 106 -14.78 -4.63 -6.60
C PRO A 106 -15.35 -5.38 -5.39
N GLU A 107 -15.93 -6.55 -5.63
CA GLU A 107 -16.26 -7.51 -4.58
C GLU A 107 -15.22 -8.64 -4.59
N LEU A 108 -14.77 -9.05 -3.39
CA LEU A 108 -13.78 -10.10 -3.22
C LEU A 108 -14.36 -11.21 -2.33
N THR A 109 -14.44 -12.42 -2.89
CA THR A 109 -14.81 -13.63 -2.16
C THR A 109 -13.57 -14.48 -1.94
N LEU A 110 -13.25 -14.77 -0.68
CA LEU A 110 -12.03 -15.51 -0.31
C LEU A 110 -12.28 -17.01 -0.28
N SER A 111 -11.25 -17.78 -0.64
CA SER A 111 -11.26 -19.24 -0.60
C SER A 111 -9.89 -19.77 -0.16
N PRO A 112 -9.78 -21.06 0.22
CA PRO A 112 -8.48 -21.66 0.53
C PRO A 112 -7.49 -21.66 -0.65
N ASP A 113 -8.01 -21.72 -1.89
CA ASP A 113 -7.19 -21.82 -3.10
C ASP A 113 -6.86 -20.45 -3.73
N GLY A 114 -7.32 -19.36 -3.11
CA GLY A 114 -7.12 -17.99 -3.55
C GLY A 114 -8.36 -17.12 -3.38
N ALA A 115 -8.69 -16.29 -4.36
CA ALA A 115 -9.83 -15.38 -4.25
C ALA A 115 -10.56 -15.18 -5.57
N ARG A 116 -11.87 -14.96 -5.51
CA ARG A 116 -12.71 -14.57 -6.65
C ARG A 116 -13.00 -13.08 -6.59
N VAL A 117 -12.70 -12.40 -7.68
CA VAL A 117 -13.03 -10.99 -7.91
C VAL A 117 -14.27 -10.91 -8.78
N GLU A 118 -15.26 -10.15 -8.33
CA GLU A 118 -16.39 -9.73 -9.16
C GLU A 118 -16.31 -8.21 -9.38
N LEU A 119 -16.37 -7.81 -10.64
CA LEU A 119 -16.37 -6.42 -11.07
C LEU A 119 -17.74 -6.09 -11.65
N ARG A 120 -18.32 -4.99 -11.18
CA ARG A 120 -19.59 -4.45 -11.66
C ARG A 120 -19.40 -3.03 -12.18
N GLY A 121 -20.08 -2.71 -13.26
CA GLY A 121 -19.93 -1.43 -13.91
C GLY A 121 -20.91 -1.20 -15.05
N THR A 122 -20.55 -0.28 -15.94
CA THR A 122 -21.29 0.01 -17.18
C THR A 122 -20.35 0.18 -18.37
N SER A 123 -20.87 0.07 -19.58
CA SER A 123 -20.11 0.43 -20.78
C SER A 123 -19.89 1.94 -20.86
N THR A 124 -18.65 2.36 -21.11
CA THR A 124 -18.28 3.79 -21.25
C THR A 124 -19.11 4.50 -22.32
N TYR A 125 -19.43 3.81 -23.42
CA TYR A 125 -20.17 4.35 -24.57
C TYR A 125 -21.66 3.99 -24.56
N GLY A 126 -22.10 3.26 -23.54
CA GLY A 126 -23.48 2.82 -23.36
C GLY A 126 -23.78 2.67 -21.87
N PRO A 127 -23.87 3.77 -21.11
CA PRO A 127 -23.92 3.72 -19.64
C PRO A 127 -25.19 3.04 -19.09
N ALA A 128 -26.22 2.82 -19.93
CA ALA A 128 -27.40 2.04 -19.59
C ALA A 128 -27.16 0.51 -19.67
N VAL A 129 -26.02 0.06 -20.20
CA VAL A 129 -25.65 -1.35 -20.34
C VAL A 129 -24.80 -1.75 -19.14
N PRO A 130 -25.36 -2.49 -18.16
CA PRO A 130 -24.57 -2.99 -17.03
C PRO A 130 -23.60 -4.07 -17.49
N VAL A 131 -22.43 -4.12 -16.87
CA VAL A 131 -21.43 -5.17 -17.10
C VAL A 131 -21.07 -5.86 -15.79
N VAL A 132 -20.85 -7.17 -15.88
CA VAL A 132 -20.37 -7.98 -14.75
C VAL A 132 -19.31 -8.95 -15.25
N CYS A 133 -18.07 -8.79 -14.78
CA CYS A 133 -16.98 -9.71 -15.07
C CYS A 133 -16.42 -10.35 -13.80
N ARG A 134 -15.89 -11.57 -13.95
CA ARG A 134 -15.43 -12.40 -12.85
C ARG A 134 -14.09 -13.03 -13.16
N PHE A 135 -13.22 -13.03 -12.15
CA PHE A 135 -11.87 -13.55 -12.23
C PHE A 135 -11.56 -14.38 -10.99
N ASP A 136 -10.88 -15.49 -11.17
CA ASP A 136 -10.26 -16.24 -10.07
C ASP A 136 -8.78 -15.89 -10.00
N LEU A 137 -8.31 -15.63 -8.79
CA LEU A 137 -6.92 -15.32 -8.45
C LEU A 137 -6.32 -16.51 -7.71
N SER A 138 -5.12 -16.91 -8.12
CA SER A 138 -4.34 -17.95 -7.44
C SER A 138 -2.91 -17.44 -7.18
N PRO A 139 -2.13 -18.10 -6.30
CA PRO A 139 -0.71 -17.77 -6.12
C PRO A 139 0.09 -17.82 -7.43
N GLY A 140 1.26 -17.17 -7.49
CA GLY A 140 2.09 -17.14 -8.69
C GLY A 140 1.63 -16.15 -9.77
N GLY A 141 0.88 -15.10 -9.40
CA GLY A 141 0.40 -14.11 -10.37
C GLY A 141 -0.67 -14.64 -11.33
N LYS A 142 -1.32 -15.75 -10.99
CA LYS A 142 -2.24 -16.45 -11.89
C LYS A 142 -3.65 -15.87 -11.79
N VAL A 143 -4.20 -15.52 -12.95
CA VAL A 143 -5.58 -15.05 -13.12
C VAL A 143 -6.29 -15.97 -14.10
N THR A 144 -7.47 -16.44 -13.71
CA THR A 144 -8.38 -17.17 -14.60
C THR A 144 -9.61 -16.31 -14.86
N LEU A 145 -9.90 -16.02 -16.14
CA LEU A 145 -11.14 -15.36 -16.53
C LEU A 145 -12.31 -16.35 -16.41
N ILE A 146 -13.28 -16.04 -15.57
CA ILE A 146 -14.50 -16.84 -15.39
C ILE A 146 -15.63 -16.28 -16.25
N LYS A 147 -15.75 -14.95 -16.31
CA LYS A 147 -16.73 -14.24 -17.15
C LYS A 147 -16.15 -12.93 -17.64
N GLY A 148 -16.17 -12.70 -18.96
CA GLY A 148 -15.76 -11.45 -19.60
C GLY A 148 -16.71 -10.28 -19.30
N CYS A 149 -16.23 -9.03 -19.44
CA CYS A 149 -17.09 -7.86 -19.21
C CYS A 149 -18.04 -7.59 -20.39
N GLU A 150 -17.88 -8.29 -21.51
CA GLU A 150 -18.64 -8.14 -22.77
C GLU A 150 -19.85 -9.09 -22.88
N GLU A 151 -20.03 -10.00 -21.90
CA GLU A 151 -21.01 -11.09 -21.94
C GLU A 151 -22.16 -10.93 -20.93
#